data_AF-A0A9W3CZS1-F1
#
_entry.id   AF-A0A9W3CZS1-F1
#
_cell.length_a   1.000
_cell.length_b   1.000
_cell.length_c   1.000
_cell.angle_alpha   90.00
_cell.angle_beta   90.00
_cell.angle_gamma   90.00
#
_symmetry.space_group_name_H-M   'P 1'
#
loop_
_entity.id
_entity.type
_entity.pdbx_description
1 polymer ?
#
loop_
_entity_poly.entity_id
_entity_poly.type
_entity_poly.pdbx_seq_one_letter_code
_entity_poly.pdbx_strand_id
1 'polypeptide(L)'
;MGTPVNIIVGSHVWVEDSDVAWIDGEVEKLTGQEVVIQATTGKKITAKLSKIYPKDVEAPAGGVDDMTKLSYLHEPGVLQNLKIRYELNEIYTYTGNILIAINPFQRLPHIYDAHMMQQYKGAPFGELNPHVFAVADVAYRAMINEGKSNSILVSGESGAGKTETTKMLMRYLAYLGGRAVTEGRTVEQQVLE
;
A
#
# COMPACT_ATOMS: atom_id res chain seq x y z
N MET A 1 6.76 -19.57 -7.85
CA MET A 1 8.11 -19.89 -7.32
C MET A 1 9.05 -18.87 -7.92
N GLY A 2 9.45 -17.86 -7.14
CA GLY A 2 10.40 -16.84 -7.63
C GLY A 2 11.75 -17.49 -7.89
N THR A 3 12.43 -17.05 -8.94
CA THR A 3 13.80 -17.45 -9.26
C THR A 3 14.66 -17.31 -8.00
N PRO A 4 15.42 -18.35 -7.59
CA PRO A 4 16.31 -18.21 -6.45
C PRO A 4 17.30 -17.09 -6.75
N VAL A 5 17.18 -16.00 -6.00
CA VAL A 5 18.06 -14.85 -6.19
C VAL A 5 19.43 -15.25 -5.70
N ASN A 6 20.41 -15.25 -6.61
CA ASN A 6 21.75 -15.69 -6.32
C ASN A 6 22.49 -14.54 -5.62
N ILE A 7 22.50 -14.57 -4.29
CA ILE A 7 23.19 -13.58 -3.47
C ILE A 7 24.70 -13.86 -3.52
N ILE A 8 25.47 -12.87 -3.97
CA ILE A 8 26.92 -12.93 -4.08
C ILE A 8 27.56 -11.74 -3.35
N VAL A 9 28.90 -11.75 -3.24
CA VAL A 9 29.63 -10.57 -2.77
C VAL A 9 29.34 -9.38 -3.69
N GLY A 10 29.03 -8.22 -3.09
CA GLY A 10 28.56 -7.03 -3.79
C GLY A 10 27.04 -6.95 -3.98
N SER A 11 26.27 -7.99 -3.64
CA SER A 11 24.81 -7.90 -3.68
C SER A 11 24.28 -6.98 -2.57
N HIS A 12 23.29 -6.15 -2.90
CA HIS A 12 22.53 -5.39 -1.90
C HIS A 12 21.44 -6.27 -1.29
N VAL A 13 21.34 -6.26 0.03
CA VAL A 13 20.46 -7.15 0.80
C VAL A 13 19.83 -6.41 1.98
N TRP A 14 18.71 -6.95 2.45
CA TRP A 14 18.04 -6.63 3.69
C TRP A 14 18.39 -7.67 4.76
N VAL A 15 18.59 -7.20 5.99
CA VAL A 15 18.80 -8.02 7.18
C VAL A 15 17.91 -7.51 8.31
N GLU A 16 17.40 -8.44 9.11
CA GLU A 16 16.53 -8.15 10.25
C GLU A 16 17.31 -7.37 11.33
N ASP A 17 16.65 -6.38 11.93
CA ASP A 17 17.17 -5.55 13.01
C ASP A 17 16.12 -5.38 14.12
N SER A 18 16.56 -5.41 15.38
CA SER A 18 15.65 -5.36 16.53
C SER A 18 14.95 -4.02 16.71
N ASP A 19 15.55 -2.93 16.23
CA ASP A 19 15.10 -1.57 16.52
C ASP A 19 14.27 -1.01 15.37
N VAL A 20 14.68 -1.28 14.12
CA VAL A 20 14.04 -0.72 12.91
C VAL A 20 13.43 -1.77 11.97
N ALA A 21 13.30 -3.01 12.45
CA ALA A 21 12.83 -4.20 11.73
C ALA A 21 13.76 -4.67 10.60
N TRP A 22 14.14 -3.79 9.66
CA TRP A 22 14.99 -4.12 8.52
C TRP A 22 16.01 -3.03 8.25
N ILE A 23 17.25 -3.46 8.01
CA ILE A 23 18.36 -2.61 7.58
C ILE A 23 18.89 -3.13 6.24
N ASP A 24 19.25 -2.23 5.35
CA ASP A 24 19.93 -2.59 4.11
C ASP A 24 21.45 -2.52 4.23
N GLY A 25 22.12 -3.29 3.38
CA GLY A 25 23.57 -3.27 3.28
C GLY A 25 24.06 -4.00 2.05
N GLU A 26 25.38 -4.05 1.91
CA GLU A 26 26.08 -4.75 0.84
C GLU A 26 26.80 -5.98 1.40
N VAL A 27 26.73 -7.11 0.70
CA VAL A 27 27.44 -8.33 1.08
C VAL A 27 28.95 -8.13 0.87
N GLU A 28 29.70 -8.07 1.96
CA GLU A 28 31.17 -7.94 1.93
C GLU A 28 31.85 -9.31 1.82
N LYS A 29 31.32 -10.33 2.53
CA LYS A 29 31.85 -11.70 2.50
C LYS A 29 30.75 -12.73 2.57
N LEU A 30 30.93 -13.83 1.85
CA LEU A 30 30.08 -15.02 1.88
C LEU A 30 30.96 -16.24 2.17
N THR A 31 30.73 -16.92 3.28
CA THR A 31 31.48 -18.14 3.67
C THR A 31 30.50 -19.25 4.02
N GLY A 32 30.26 -20.15 3.06
CA GLY A 32 29.27 -21.20 3.20
C GLY A 32 27.86 -20.63 3.38
N GLN A 33 27.30 -20.74 4.60
CA GLN A 33 25.97 -20.21 4.94
C GLN A 33 26.03 -18.89 5.72
N GLU A 34 27.21 -18.40 6.07
CA GLU A 34 27.38 -17.13 6.79
C GLU A 34 27.69 -15.99 5.82
N VAL A 35 27.03 -14.86 6.05
CA VAL A 35 27.14 -13.64 5.24
C VAL A 35 27.55 -12.51 6.17
N VAL A 36 28.61 -11.79 5.78
CA VAL A 36 29.02 -10.54 6.43
C VAL A 36 28.53 -9.40 5.57
N ILE A 37 27.71 -8.54 6.14
CA ILE A 37 27.05 -7.42 5.48
C ILE A 37 27.61 -6.13 6.05
N GLN A 38 28.03 -5.23 5.17
CA GLN A 38 28.31 -3.85 5.50
C GLN A 38 27.00 -3.06 5.42
N ALA A 39 26.37 -2.81 6.56
CA ALA A 39 25.11 -2.07 6.62
C ALA A 39 25.30 -0.61 6.23
N THR A 40 24.26 0.02 5.69
CA THR A 40 24.23 1.46 5.39
C THR A 40 24.41 2.34 6.63
N THR A 41 24.11 1.80 7.81
CA THR A 41 24.39 2.44 9.11
C THR A 41 25.88 2.48 9.48
N GLY A 42 26.75 1.85 8.68
CA GLY A 42 28.18 1.71 8.94
C GLY A 42 28.55 0.50 9.80
N LYS A 43 27.57 -0.19 10.40
CA LYS A 43 27.81 -1.40 11.19
C LYS A 43 28.09 -2.62 10.30
N LYS A 44 28.96 -3.53 10.76
CA LYS A 44 29.10 -4.86 10.16
C LYS A 44 28.16 -5.84 10.86
N ILE A 45 27.35 -6.54 10.08
CA ILE A 45 26.36 -7.50 10.56
C ILE A 45 26.71 -8.87 9.98
N THR A 46 26.77 -9.88 10.85
CA THR A 46 26.91 -11.27 10.42
C THR A 46 25.57 -11.97 10.54
N ALA A 47 25.07 -12.52 9.43
CA ALA A 47 23.79 -13.21 9.37
C ALA A 47 23.89 -14.50 8.56
N LYS A 48 22.89 -15.37 8.70
CA LYS A 48 22.77 -16.56 7.84
C LYS A 48 22.19 -16.18 6.49
N LEU A 49 22.64 -16.83 5.42
CA LEU A 49 22.15 -16.64 4.05
C LEU A 49 20.62 -16.85 3.95
N SER A 50 20.04 -17.71 4.80
CA SER A 50 18.60 -17.96 4.86
C SER A 50 17.78 -16.88 5.59
N LYS A 51 18.46 -15.90 6.20
CA LYS A 51 17.86 -14.82 7.00
C LYS A 51 18.05 -13.44 6.37
N ILE A 52 18.48 -13.41 5.10
CA ILE A 52 18.68 -12.17 4.36
C ILE A 52 17.82 -12.20 3.10
N TYR A 53 17.41 -11.01 2.65
CA TYR A 53 16.55 -10.86 1.50
C TYR A 53 17.22 -9.94 0.47
N PRO A 54 17.06 -10.18 -0.84
CA PRO A 54 17.66 -9.31 -1.85
C PRO A 54 17.04 -7.91 -1.81
N LYS A 55 17.84 -6.87 -2.01
CA LYS A 55 17.35 -5.50 -2.15
C LYS A 55 17.32 -5.11 -3.63
N ASP A 56 16.18 -4.59 -4.06
CA ASP A 56 16.06 -3.97 -5.38
C ASP A 56 16.69 -2.57 -5.34
N VAL A 57 17.73 -2.38 -6.14
CA VAL A 57 18.44 -1.08 -6.28
C VAL A 57 17.88 -0.23 -7.43
N GLU A 58 17.05 -0.81 -8.28
CA GLU A 58 16.42 -0.14 -9.42
C GLU A 58 14.98 0.31 -9.12
N ALA A 59 14.50 0.07 -7.89
CA ALA A 59 13.18 0.47 -7.45
C ALA A 59 12.99 2.00 -7.61
N PRO A 60 11.81 2.46 -8.12
CA PRO A 60 11.53 3.89 -8.28
C PRO A 60 11.66 4.66 -6.96
N ALA A 61 12.21 5.88 -7.02
CA ALA A 61 12.43 6.71 -5.84
C ALA A 61 11.13 7.06 -5.08
N GLY A 62 9.99 7.11 -5.77
CA GLY A 62 8.66 7.32 -5.17
C GLY A 62 7.91 6.05 -4.76
N GLY A 63 8.56 4.89 -4.89
CA GLY A 63 7.90 3.59 -4.76
C GLY A 63 6.97 3.26 -5.93
N VAL A 64 6.33 2.11 -5.85
CA VAL A 64 5.32 1.63 -6.79
C VAL A 64 3.91 1.79 -6.21
N ASP A 65 2.99 2.17 -7.06
CA ASP A 65 1.54 2.29 -6.80
C ASP A 65 0.88 0.93 -6.56
N ASP A 66 1.35 -0.13 -7.23
CA ASP A 66 0.96 -1.52 -7.03
C ASP A 66 2.17 -2.38 -6.68
N MET A 67 2.17 -2.95 -5.49
CA MET A 67 3.28 -3.76 -4.99
C MET A 67 3.46 -5.09 -5.73
N THR A 68 2.52 -5.49 -6.58
CA THR A 68 2.75 -6.62 -7.52
C THR A 68 3.85 -6.31 -8.54
N LYS A 69 4.19 -5.03 -8.74
CA LYS A 69 5.29 -4.56 -9.60
C LYS A 69 6.67 -4.63 -8.93
N LEU A 70 6.76 -4.97 -7.65
CA LEU A 70 8.04 -5.12 -6.95
C LEU A 70 8.84 -6.30 -7.52
N SER A 71 10.14 -6.11 -7.75
CA SER A 71 11.06 -7.20 -8.17
C SER A 71 11.08 -8.34 -7.15
N TYR A 72 11.01 -8.00 -5.86
CA TYR A 72 10.98 -8.95 -4.76
C TYR A 72 9.80 -8.67 -3.83
N LEU A 73 8.79 -9.54 -3.90
CA LEU A 73 7.61 -9.46 -3.03
C LEU A 73 7.86 -10.20 -1.71
N HIS A 74 8.66 -9.60 -0.84
CA HIS A 74 8.96 -10.05 0.51
C HIS A 74 8.79 -8.91 1.53
N GLU A 75 8.72 -9.24 2.82
CA GLU A 75 8.46 -8.29 3.92
C GLU A 75 9.28 -6.99 3.86
N PRO A 76 10.63 -6.98 3.74
CA PRO A 76 11.38 -5.71 3.72
C PRO A 76 11.07 -4.83 2.50
N GLY A 77 10.77 -5.44 1.35
CA GLY A 77 10.43 -4.74 0.12
C GLY A 77 9.06 -4.06 0.21
N VAL A 78 8.07 -4.78 0.75
CA VAL A 78 6.73 -4.24 1.03
C VAL A 78 6.82 -3.09 2.04
N LEU A 79 7.53 -3.29 3.17
CA LEU A 79 7.68 -2.28 4.20
C LEU A 79 8.37 -1.02 3.64
N GLN A 80 9.45 -1.17 2.89
CA GLN A 80 10.17 -0.06 2.29
C GLN A 80 9.30 0.74 1.31
N ASN A 81 8.53 0.05 0.45
CA ASN A 81 7.64 0.71 -0.50
C ASN A 81 6.56 1.54 0.20
N LEU A 82 5.92 0.95 1.20
CA LEU A 82 4.90 1.60 2.02
C LEU A 82 5.48 2.81 2.77
N LYS A 83 6.69 2.69 3.32
CA LYS A 83 7.39 3.79 4.01
C LYS A 83 7.66 4.96 3.06
N ILE A 84 8.27 4.71 1.89
CA ILE A 84 8.57 5.75 0.90
C ILE A 84 7.30 6.49 0.49
N ARG A 85 6.23 5.75 0.16
CA ARG A 85 4.96 6.35 -0.24
C ARG A 85 4.34 7.18 0.89
N TYR A 86 4.35 6.65 2.11
CA TYR A 86 3.85 7.37 3.28
C TYR A 86 4.58 8.70 3.51
N GLU A 87 5.92 8.73 3.38
CA GLU A 87 6.74 9.94 3.49
C GLU A 87 6.39 11.00 2.42
N LEU A 88 5.84 10.57 1.28
CA LEU A 88 5.34 11.43 0.21
C LEU A 88 3.85 11.81 0.36
N ASN A 89 3.22 11.48 1.49
CA ASN A 89 1.77 11.59 1.75
C ASN A 89 0.88 10.75 0.82
N GLU A 90 1.46 9.73 0.17
CA GLU A 90 0.75 8.75 -0.66
C GLU A 90 0.27 7.60 0.21
N ILE A 91 -0.85 7.80 0.91
CA ILE A 91 -1.35 6.88 1.95
C ILE A 91 -1.98 5.57 1.42
N TYR A 92 -2.24 5.53 0.11
CA TYR A 92 -2.90 4.42 -0.57
C TYR A 92 -1.92 3.71 -1.49
N THR A 93 -1.94 2.38 -1.46
CA THR A 93 -1.11 1.52 -2.31
C THR A 93 -1.86 0.24 -2.64
N TYR A 94 -1.84 -0.18 -3.90
CA TYR A 94 -2.40 -1.47 -4.31
C TYR A 94 -1.46 -2.62 -4.00
N THR A 95 -2.05 -3.79 -3.79
CA THR A 95 -1.38 -5.08 -3.92
C THR A 95 -2.32 -6.01 -4.68
N GLY A 96 -2.28 -5.90 -6.01
CA GLY A 96 -3.27 -6.51 -6.89
C GLY A 96 -4.67 -5.94 -6.60
N ASN A 97 -5.60 -6.80 -6.20
CA ASN A 97 -7.00 -6.38 -5.94
C ASN A 97 -7.24 -5.80 -4.53
N ILE A 98 -6.21 -5.76 -3.68
CA ILE A 98 -6.30 -5.24 -2.32
C ILE A 98 -5.77 -3.82 -2.30
N LEU A 99 -6.46 -2.92 -1.58
CA LEU A 99 -5.99 -1.56 -1.29
C LEU A 99 -5.46 -1.51 0.13
N ILE A 100 -4.18 -1.18 0.29
CA ILE A 100 -3.56 -0.87 1.57
C ILE A 100 -3.72 0.64 1.82
N ALA A 101 -4.20 0.98 3.01
CA ALA A 101 -4.37 2.34 3.49
C ALA A 101 -3.59 2.51 4.79
N ILE A 102 -2.66 3.46 4.82
CA ILE A 102 -1.88 3.79 6.02
C ILE A 102 -2.45 5.07 6.63
N ASN A 103 -2.81 5.03 7.91
CA ASN A 103 -3.34 6.22 8.59
C ASN A 103 -2.28 7.33 8.67
N PRO A 104 -2.49 8.50 8.02
CA PRO A 104 -1.53 9.60 8.03
C PRO A 104 -1.45 10.35 9.36
N PHE A 105 -2.38 10.13 10.30
CA PHE A 105 -2.53 10.93 11.53
C PHE A 105 -2.66 12.45 11.31
N GLN A 106 -2.98 12.85 10.08
CA GLN A 106 -3.24 14.22 9.66
C GLN A 106 -4.37 14.25 8.63
N ARG A 107 -4.98 15.42 8.44
CA ARG A 107 -6.03 15.58 7.43
C ARG A 107 -5.41 15.81 6.06
N LEU A 108 -5.84 15.02 5.08
CA LEU A 108 -5.51 15.20 3.67
C LEU A 108 -6.81 15.55 2.91
N PRO A 109 -7.33 16.79 2.99
CA PRO A 109 -8.63 17.13 2.40
C PRO A 109 -8.63 17.07 0.87
N HIS A 110 -7.48 17.31 0.24
CA HIS A 110 -7.32 17.38 -1.21
C HIS A 110 -7.52 16.03 -1.93
N ILE A 111 -7.45 14.90 -1.20
CA ILE A 111 -7.71 13.57 -1.78
C ILE A 111 -9.18 13.12 -1.65
N TYR A 112 -10.04 13.91 -1.01
CA TYR A 112 -11.45 13.55 -0.76
C TYR A 112 -12.45 14.61 -1.22
N ASP A 113 -12.04 15.51 -2.10
CA ASP A 113 -12.92 16.55 -2.63
C ASP A 113 -13.80 16.03 -3.78
N ALA A 114 -14.74 16.87 -4.22
CA ALA A 114 -15.66 16.52 -5.30
C ALA A 114 -14.95 16.33 -6.65
N HIS A 115 -13.83 17.04 -6.86
CA HIS A 115 -13.04 16.90 -8.07
C HIS A 115 -12.41 15.50 -8.14
N MET A 116 -11.84 15.02 -7.03
CA MET A 116 -11.29 13.67 -6.92
C MET A 116 -12.38 12.61 -7.14
N MET A 117 -13.56 12.77 -6.54
CA MET A 117 -14.68 11.85 -6.78
C MET A 117 -15.09 11.80 -8.25
N GLN A 118 -15.12 12.94 -8.94
CA GLN A 118 -15.44 13.02 -10.37
C GLN A 118 -14.37 12.31 -11.23
N GLN A 119 -13.09 12.37 -10.87
CA GLN A 119 -12.02 11.70 -11.61
C GLN A 119 -12.13 10.18 -11.56
N TYR A 120 -12.46 9.60 -10.40
CA TYR A 120 -12.60 8.15 -10.26
C TYR A 120 -13.89 7.57 -10.83
N LYS A 121 -14.89 8.41 -11.11
CA LYS A 121 -16.18 7.98 -11.61
C LYS A 121 -16.05 7.30 -12.98
N GLY A 122 -16.22 5.99 -13.01
CA GLY A 122 -16.14 5.18 -14.24
C GLY A 122 -14.71 4.94 -14.74
N ALA A 123 -13.68 5.35 -13.99
CA ALA A 123 -12.30 5.09 -14.36
C ALA A 123 -11.98 3.58 -14.28
N PRO A 124 -11.29 3.00 -15.28
CA PRO A 124 -10.75 1.65 -15.19
C PRO A 124 -9.86 1.46 -13.95
N PHE A 125 -9.96 0.29 -13.31
CA PHE A 125 -9.17 -0.01 -12.12
C PHE A 125 -7.67 -0.08 -12.48
N GLY A 126 -6.83 0.60 -11.70
CA GLY A 126 -5.39 0.66 -11.92
C GLY A 126 -4.95 1.69 -12.99
N GLU A 127 -5.86 2.40 -13.65
CA GLU A 127 -5.50 3.50 -14.56
C GLU A 127 -5.13 4.78 -13.79
N LEU A 128 -5.86 5.05 -12.70
CA LEU A 128 -5.57 6.13 -11.77
C LEU A 128 -4.78 5.61 -10.56
N ASN A 129 -4.21 6.55 -9.80
CA ASN A 129 -3.48 6.26 -8.57
C ASN A 129 -4.32 5.42 -7.58
N PRO A 130 -3.67 4.73 -6.63
CA PRO A 130 -4.38 3.97 -5.62
C PRO A 130 -5.29 4.85 -4.78
N HIS A 131 -6.57 4.49 -4.70
CA HIS A 131 -7.52 5.27 -3.93
C HIS A 131 -8.75 4.46 -3.51
N VAL A 132 -9.31 4.82 -2.36
CA VAL A 132 -10.53 4.19 -1.81
C VAL A 132 -11.73 4.33 -2.75
N PHE A 133 -11.79 5.42 -3.52
CA PHE A 133 -12.84 5.66 -4.53
C PHE A 133 -12.77 4.69 -5.70
N ALA A 134 -11.57 4.26 -6.11
CA ALA A 134 -11.43 3.25 -7.17
C ALA A 134 -12.07 1.91 -6.74
N VAL A 135 -11.85 1.49 -5.48
CA VAL A 135 -12.45 0.27 -4.93
C VAL A 135 -13.97 0.37 -4.89
N ALA A 136 -14.51 1.50 -4.41
CA ALA A 136 -15.95 1.73 -4.39
C ALA A 136 -16.56 1.79 -5.80
N ASP A 137 -15.89 2.43 -6.75
CA ASP A 137 -16.36 2.57 -8.14
C ASP A 137 -16.46 1.20 -8.83
N VAL A 138 -15.43 0.36 -8.67
CA VAL A 138 -15.42 -1.01 -9.20
C VAL A 138 -16.54 -1.83 -8.59
N ALA A 139 -16.70 -1.80 -7.26
CA ALA A 139 -17.76 -2.54 -6.57
C ALA A 139 -19.16 -2.07 -7.01
N TYR A 140 -19.36 -0.76 -7.18
CA TYR A 140 -20.61 -0.18 -7.65
C TYR A 140 -20.91 -0.60 -9.09
N ARG A 141 -19.95 -0.47 -10.01
CA ARG A 141 -20.13 -0.87 -11.42
C ARG A 141 -20.37 -2.36 -11.58
N ALA A 142 -19.64 -3.20 -10.84
CA ALA A 142 -19.88 -4.65 -10.84
C ALA A 142 -21.31 -4.97 -10.37
N MET A 143 -21.79 -4.30 -9.32
CA MET A 143 -23.16 -4.50 -8.82
C MET A 143 -24.22 -4.14 -9.88
N ILE A 144 -24.05 -3.01 -10.57
CA ILE A 144 -24.98 -2.55 -11.61
C ILE A 144 -24.93 -3.45 -12.85
N ASN A 145 -23.73 -3.83 -13.30
CA ASN A 145 -23.55 -4.60 -14.54
C ASN A 145 -23.93 -6.08 -14.37
N GLU A 146 -23.63 -6.67 -13.22
CA GLU A 146 -23.88 -8.09 -12.96
C GLU A 146 -25.23 -8.36 -12.29
N GLY A 147 -25.87 -7.33 -11.74
CA GLY A 147 -27.12 -7.46 -10.99
C GLY A 147 -26.97 -8.26 -9.68
N LYS A 148 -25.76 -8.32 -9.12
CA LYS A 148 -25.42 -9.08 -7.90
C LYS A 148 -24.97 -8.17 -6.78
N SER A 149 -25.22 -8.58 -5.54
CA SER A 149 -24.71 -7.88 -4.36
C SER A 149 -23.19 -8.03 -4.24
N ASN A 150 -22.51 -6.93 -3.89
CA ASN A 150 -21.07 -6.89 -3.62
C ASN A 150 -20.79 -6.60 -2.15
N SER A 151 -19.59 -6.93 -1.70
CA SER A 151 -19.10 -6.61 -0.36
C SER A 151 -17.71 -5.98 -0.44
N ILE A 152 -17.46 -4.99 0.42
CA ILE A 152 -16.14 -4.38 0.61
C ILE A 152 -15.74 -4.64 2.05
N LEU A 153 -14.66 -5.39 2.25
CA LEU A 153 -14.11 -5.70 3.58
C LEU A 153 -13.05 -4.66 3.96
N VAL A 154 -13.31 -3.90 5.02
CA VAL A 154 -12.33 -2.96 5.61
C VAL A 154 -11.78 -3.57 6.90
N SER A 155 -10.52 -3.99 6.89
CA SER A 155 -9.83 -4.63 8.01
C SER A 155 -8.63 -3.82 8.48
N GLY A 156 -8.14 -4.10 9.69
CA GLY A 156 -7.02 -3.40 10.32
C GLY A 156 -7.13 -3.35 11.84
N GLU A 157 -6.03 -3.04 12.51
CA GLU A 157 -5.98 -2.94 13.97
C GLU A 157 -6.72 -1.70 14.50
N SER A 158 -6.81 -1.58 15.83
CA SER A 158 -7.34 -0.37 16.47
C SER A 158 -6.48 0.84 16.09
N GLY A 159 -7.11 1.96 15.71
CA GLY A 159 -6.40 3.16 15.27
C GLY A 159 -5.92 3.15 13.80
N ALA A 160 -6.10 2.06 13.05
CA ALA A 160 -5.68 1.97 11.64
C ALA A 160 -6.48 2.86 10.65
N GLY A 161 -7.53 3.55 11.11
CA GLY A 161 -8.35 4.42 10.24
C GLY A 161 -9.48 3.69 9.49
N LYS A 162 -9.89 2.49 9.96
CA LYS A 162 -11.01 1.73 9.37
C LYS A 162 -12.29 2.56 9.25
N THR A 163 -12.74 3.15 10.36
CA THR A 163 -13.98 3.94 10.42
C THR A 163 -13.95 5.07 9.41
N GLU A 164 -12.89 5.87 9.38
CA GLU A 164 -12.75 7.00 8.46
C GLU A 164 -12.69 6.55 6.99
N THR A 165 -11.97 5.46 6.70
CA THR A 165 -11.97 4.84 5.35
C THR A 165 -13.38 4.41 4.94
N THR A 166 -14.15 3.80 5.84
CA THR A 166 -15.55 3.44 5.60
C THR A 166 -16.43 4.66 5.34
N LYS A 167 -16.23 5.79 6.05
CA LYS A 167 -16.94 7.04 5.76
C LYS A 167 -16.68 7.52 4.34
N MET A 168 -15.42 7.49 3.90
CA MET A 168 -15.05 7.90 2.54
C MET A 168 -15.65 6.99 1.48
N LEU A 169 -15.68 5.67 1.71
CA LEU A 169 -16.40 4.72 0.84
C LEU A 169 -17.88 5.07 0.73
N MET A 170 -18.57 5.28 1.85
CA MET A 170 -20.00 5.60 1.87
C MET A 170 -20.30 6.94 1.19
N ARG A 171 -19.45 7.95 1.43
CA ARG A 171 -19.56 9.26 0.78
C ARG A 171 -19.46 9.17 -0.74
N TYR A 172 -18.53 8.36 -1.24
CA TYR A 172 -18.38 8.12 -2.68
C TYR A 172 -19.56 7.35 -3.28
N LEU A 173 -20.04 6.30 -2.61
CA LEU A 173 -21.22 5.56 -3.06
C LEU A 173 -22.49 6.42 -3.09
N ALA A 174 -22.67 7.30 -2.10
CA ALA A 174 -23.77 8.26 -2.07
C ALA A 174 -23.67 9.26 -3.24
N TYR A 175 -22.46 9.71 -3.56
CA TYR A 175 -22.18 10.56 -4.72
C TYR A 175 -22.54 9.86 -6.04
N LEU A 176 -22.18 8.59 -6.21
CA LEU A 176 -22.54 7.80 -7.41
C LEU A 176 -24.05 7.54 -7.52
N GLY A 177 -24.72 7.33 -6.39
CA GLY A 177 -26.17 7.08 -6.31
C GLY A 177 -27.05 8.30 -6.63
N GLY A 178 -26.46 9.46 -6.94
CA GLY A 178 -27.18 10.62 -7.47
C GLY A 178 -28.05 11.36 -6.45
N ARG A 179 -27.97 11.04 -5.15
CA ARG A 179 -28.53 11.90 -4.11
C ARG A 179 -27.61 13.10 -3.92
N ALA A 180 -27.81 14.11 -4.78
CA ALA A 180 -27.40 15.47 -4.45
C ALA A 180 -27.96 15.79 -3.06
N VAL A 181 -27.11 16.40 -2.23
CA VAL A 181 -27.42 16.90 -0.89
C VAL A 181 -28.72 17.70 -0.97
N THR A 182 -29.83 17.03 -0.73
CA THR A 182 -31.16 17.61 -0.52
C THR A 182 -31.19 17.93 0.97
N GLU A 183 -31.78 19.07 1.33
CA GLU A 183 -31.76 19.77 2.63
C GLU A 183 -32.22 18.92 3.85
N GLY A 184 -31.56 17.80 4.10
CA GLY A 184 -31.79 16.83 5.16
C GLY A 184 -30.51 16.05 5.45
N ARG A 185 -30.57 15.13 6.43
CA ARG A 185 -29.39 14.34 6.83
C ARG A 185 -28.87 13.52 5.65
N THR A 186 -27.59 13.63 5.33
CA THR A 186 -26.97 12.82 4.27
C THR A 186 -27.00 11.33 4.66
N VAL A 187 -26.94 10.42 3.68
CA VAL A 187 -26.81 8.97 3.97
C VAL A 187 -25.60 8.71 4.87
N GLU A 188 -24.53 9.49 4.69
CA GLU A 188 -23.37 9.53 5.57
C GLU A 188 -23.77 9.82 7.04
N GLN A 189 -24.57 10.86 7.29
CA GLN A 189 -25.06 11.21 8.64
C GLN A 189 -26.05 10.19 9.23
N GLN A 190 -26.79 9.45 8.40
CA GLN A 190 -27.76 8.45 8.88
C GLN A 190 -27.13 7.10 9.24
N VAL A 191 -25.96 6.79 8.69
CA VAL A 191 -25.30 5.47 8.85
C VAL A 191 -24.12 5.54 9.83
N LEU A 192 -23.58 6.74 10.09
CA LEU A 192 -22.36 6.93 10.89
C LEU A 192 -22.60 7.62 12.25
N GLU A 193 -23.84 8.01 12.56
CA GLU A 193 -24.32 8.37 13.91
C GLU A 193 -24.99 7.17 14.59
#